data_AF-A0A087SI09-F1
#
_entry.id   AF-A0A087SI09-F1
#
_cell.length_a   1.000
_cell.length_b   1.000
_cell.length_c   1.000
_cell.angle_alpha   90.00
_cell.angle_beta   90.00
_cell.angle_gamma   90.00
#
_symmetry.space_group_name_H-M   'P 1'
#
loop_
_entity.id
_entity.type
_entity.pdbx_description
1 polymer ?
#
loop_
_entity_poly.entity_id
_entity_poly.type
_entity_poly.pdbx_seq_one_letter_code
_entity_poly.pdbx_strand_id
1 'polypeptide(L)'
;MIIGPVQSVEQASCSIYVLDPARDLGMPACNYADPAIWPHALKVTGILGGTEPLQHWEYQQAVQFWLEQAIIDNGARADRLASADLIYVNMHCYETWRAGKWWQTFREGVVDAVNPELYMQQTMHHLRSWPQWRQSNGSRFVVAPYFPATPMSTLAAQRPCSSSPFIITSEHTLLCTQKREAHAQQGLILPYVTDTHQQGFDPLVATRDTLLFHRGGCAPPPPDPKAWRFASGKLLRRAVVDAAQASNATDVDVRCGCDICPGALPHPQLLARMRASRYCLVLAGDRPSSRRGTEAALSGCVPVFVGPPWHTVALAEDIDHAASSVFITVRHVTWVVANASQGIGENHPNVLKSWYLDADLAPGDMLYVDTVDQIFDTLRALPPKVLAAKQAALARQAYRQYWLPPPGKTRSQLGEIVVKRLCDHAQTLKDRDIIPPHPIPHRRRTLLAD
;
A
#
# COMPACT_ATOMS: atom_id res chain seq x y z
N MET A 1 17.40 -35.76 9.85
CA MET A 1 16.10 -35.26 9.40
C MET A 1 16.13 -35.28 7.88
N ILE A 2 15.39 -36.20 7.27
CA ILE A 2 15.44 -36.48 5.83
C ILE A 2 14.78 -35.31 5.10
N ILE A 3 15.51 -34.69 4.17
CA ILE A 3 15.01 -33.63 3.31
C ILE A 3 13.96 -34.25 2.39
N GLY A 4 12.68 -33.92 2.63
CA GLY A 4 11.59 -34.30 1.76
C GLY A 4 11.72 -33.64 0.39
N PRO A 5 11.11 -34.21 -0.67
CA PRO A 5 11.21 -33.67 -2.02
C PRO A 5 10.65 -32.25 -2.07
N VAL A 6 11.41 -31.35 -2.69
CA VAL A 6 10.95 -30.00 -3.06
C VAL A 6 9.69 -30.18 -3.91
N GLN A 7 8.53 -29.77 -3.39
CA GLN A 7 7.31 -29.70 -4.20
C GLN A 7 7.61 -28.85 -5.43
N SER A 8 7.40 -29.41 -6.61
CA SER A 8 7.53 -28.67 -7.87
C SER A 8 6.61 -27.46 -7.82
N VAL A 9 7.18 -26.26 -7.75
CA VAL A 9 6.44 -25.00 -7.92
C VAL A 9 5.83 -25.05 -9.31
N GLU A 10 4.50 -25.09 -9.40
CA GLU A 10 3.80 -24.91 -10.67
C GLU A 10 4.29 -23.58 -11.28
N GLN A 11 4.88 -23.68 -12.47
CA GLN A 11 5.55 -22.57 -13.13
C GLN A 11 4.52 -21.51 -13.50
N ALA A 12 4.77 -20.24 -13.16
CA ALA A 12 3.90 -19.15 -13.56
C ALA A 12 3.74 -19.08 -15.09
N SER A 13 2.62 -18.53 -15.56
CA SER A 13 2.32 -18.38 -17.00
C SER A 13 3.21 -17.35 -17.71
N CYS A 14 4.03 -16.61 -16.96
CA CYS A 14 4.99 -15.66 -17.48
C CYS A 14 6.34 -15.77 -16.77
N SER A 15 7.37 -15.14 -17.36
CA SER A 15 8.69 -15.02 -16.73
C SER A 15 9.07 -13.56 -16.49
N ILE A 16 9.58 -13.25 -15.31
CA ILE A 16 9.85 -11.89 -14.85
C ILE A 16 11.29 -11.81 -14.40
N TYR A 17 12.09 -10.98 -15.05
CA TYR A 17 13.46 -10.71 -14.60
C TYR A 17 13.43 -9.64 -13.52
N VAL A 18 13.99 -9.96 -12.36
CA VAL A 18 14.14 -9.01 -11.25
C VAL A 18 15.48 -8.30 -11.43
N LEU A 19 15.42 -7.08 -11.95
CA LEU A 19 16.57 -6.22 -12.13
C LEU A 19 16.86 -5.48 -10.82
N ASP A 20 18.00 -5.77 -10.22
CA ASP A 20 18.58 -5.03 -9.11
C ASP A 20 19.63 -4.07 -9.67
N PRO A 21 19.45 -2.74 -9.60
CA PRO A 21 20.39 -1.81 -10.23
C PRO A 21 21.80 -1.87 -9.65
N ALA A 22 21.97 -2.23 -8.38
CA ALA A 22 23.30 -2.37 -7.79
C ALA A 22 24.02 -3.58 -8.38
N ARG A 23 23.34 -4.72 -8.43
CA ARG A 23 23.90 -5.96 -8.97
C ARG A 23 24.07 -5.94 -10.49
N ASP A 24 23.03 -5.50 -11.20
CA ASP A 24 22.90 -5.69 -12.65
C ASP A 24 23.44 -4.49 -13.45
N LEU A 25 23.53 -3.29 -12.84
CA LEU A 25 24.03 -2.07 -13.50
C LEU A 25 25.28 -1.48 -12.85
N GLY A 26 25.81 -2.10 -11.78
CA GLY A 26 26.99 -1.62 -11.05
C GLY A 26 26.75 -0.32 -10.26
N MET A 27 25.50 -0.02 -9.93
CA MET A 27 25.16 1.11 -9.06
C MET A 27 25.61 0.83 -7.61
N PRO A 28 25.74 1.85 -6.75
CA PRO A 28 26.10 1.63 -5.35
C PRO A 28 25.12 0.67 -4.66
N ALA A 29 25.67 -0.35 -4.00
CA ALA A 29 24.90 -1.34 -3.25
C ALA A 29 24.53 -0.82 -1.85
N CYS A 30 23.42 -1.32 -1.31
CA CYS A 30 23.02 -1.03 0.06
C CYS A 30 23.62 -2.04 1.03
N ASN A 31 24.26 -1.53 2.08
CA ASN A 31 24.54 -2.31 3.28
C ASN A 31 23.46 -1.98 4.33
N TYR A 32 22.48 -2.88 4.53
CA TYR A 32 21.41 -2.64 5.51
C TYR A 32 21.89 -2.69 6.97
N ALA A 33 23.11 -3.14 7.23
CA ALA A 33 23.75 -3.02 8.55
C ALA A 33 24.36 -1.63 8.78
N ASP A 34 24.48 -0.79 7.74
CA ASP A 34 24.95 0.58 7.87
C ASP A 34 23.80 1.48 8.38
N PRO A 35 23.93 2.09 9.58
CA PRO A 35 22.91 3.01 10.08
C PRO A 35 22.71 4.28 9.25
N ALA A 36 23.62 4.61 8.32
CA ALA A 36 23.38 5.66 7.32
C ALA A 36 22.38 5.26 6.22
N ILE A 37 22.21 3.95 6.01
CA ILE A 37 21.25 3.40 5.05
C ILE A 37 19.97 2.97 5.77
N TRP A 38 20.11 2.28 6.90
CA TRP A 38 18.98 1.76 7.66
C TRP A 38 19.20 1.88 9.17
N PRO A 39 18.94 3.06 9.77
CA PRO A 39 19.19 3.30 11.19
C PRO A 39 18.29 2.49 12.13
N HIS A 40 17.21 1.87 11.62
CA HIS A 40 16.21 1.18 12.43
C HIS A 40 16.59 -0.25 12.83
N ALA A 41 17.65 -0.82 12.24
CA ALA A 41 18.18 -2.13 12.66
C ALA A 41 18.94 -2.08 14.00
N LEU A 42 19.46 -0.90 14.39
CA LEU A 42 20.32 -0.75 15.56
C LEU A 42 19.68 0.05 16.70
N LYS A 43 18.61 0.81 16.40
CA LYS A 43 17.97 1.70 17.36
C LYS A 43 16.51 1.30 17.56
N VAL A 44 16.15 0.98 18.80
CA VAL A 44 14.75 1.00 19.26
C VAL A 44 14.24 2.42 19.08
N THR A 45 13.61 2.70 17.95
CA THR A 45 13.02 4.00 17.65
C THR A 45 11.53 3.77 17.56
N GLY A 46 10.84 3.97 18.70
CA GLY A 46 9.37 3.88 18.82
C GLY A 46 8.57 4.79 17.88
N ILE A 47 9.24 5.49 16.98
CA ILE A 47 8.80 6.60 16.14
C ILE A 47 8.47 6.13 14.71
N LEU A 48 8.92 4.94 14.28
CA LEU A 48 8.63 4.40 12.94
C LEU A 48 8.01 2.99 12.90
N GLY A 49 7.74 2.36 14.06
CA GLY A 49 6.97 1.11 14.04
C GLY A 49 6.97 0.24 15.28
N GLY A 50 7.80 0.50 16.30
CA GLY A 50 7.77 -0.33 17.51
C GLY A 50 8.89 0.00 18.48
N THR A 51 8.76 -0.51 19.71
CA THR A 51 9.80 -0.50 20.75
C THR A 51 10.94 -1.48 20.44
N GLU A 52 11.04 -1.95 19.19
CA GLU A 52 11.96 -3.00 18.76
C GLU A 52 12.71 -2.53 17.51
N PRO A 53 13.93 -3.06 17.27
CA PRO A 53 14.60 -2.92 15.99
C PRO A 53 13.71 -3.42 14.85
N LEU A 54 13.67 -2.67 13.75
CA LEU A 54 12.85 -2.97 12.58
C LEU A 54 13.76 -3.44 11.45
N GLN A 55 13.48 -4.61 10.86
CA GLN A 55 14.17 -5.06 9.67
C GLN A 55 13.72 -4.26 8.45
N HIS A 56 14.60 -4.08 7.47
CA HIS A 56 14.29 -3.24 6.31
C HIS A 56 13.10 -3.79 5.48
N TRP A 57 12.84 -5.09 5.51
CA TRP A 57 11.69 -5.72 4.85
C TRP A 57 10.38 -5.62 5.65
N GLU A 58 10.44 -5.25 6.93
CA GLU A 58 9.27 -5.03 7.78
C GLU A 58 8.77 -3.57 7.71
N TYR A 59 9.56 -2.69 7.09
CA TYR A 59 9.17 -1.31 6.88
C TYR A 59 7.94 -1.20 5.99
N GLN A 60 7.00 -0.32 6.35
CA GLN A 60 5.71 -0.22 5.66
C GLN A 60 5.83 0.00 4.13
N GLN A 61 6.91 0.63 3.67
CA GLN A 61 7.17 0.90 2.25
C GLN A 61 8.03 -0.15 1.56
N ALA A 62 8.43 -1.23 2.22
CA ALA A 62 9.28 -2.29 1.66
C ALA A 62 8.55 -3.19 0.65
N VAL A 63 7.54 -2.67 -0.05
CA VAL A 63 6.77 -3.41 -1.05
C VAL A 63 7.68 -3.91 -2.17
N GLN A 64 8.74 -3.18 -2.51
CA GLN A 64 9.67 -3.62 -3.55
C GLN A 64 10.40 -4.93 -3.18
N PHE A 65 10.74 -5.13 -1.90
CA PHE A 65 11.25 -6.40 -1.40
C PHE A 65 10.22 -7.52 -1.56
N TRP A 66 8.98 -7.28 -1.11
CA TRP A 66 7.94 -8.31 -1.15
C TRP A 66 7.45 -8.63 -2.56
N LEU A 67 7.54 -7.69 -3.51
CA LEU A 67 7.32 -7.96 -4.93
C LEU A 67 8.34 -8.96 -5.48
N GLU A 68 9.63 -8.80 -5.15
CA GLU A 68 10.65 -9.79 -5.53
C GLU A 68 10.35 -11.16 -4.92
N GLN A 69 10.00 -11.21 -3.62
CA GLN A 69 9.65 -12.48 -2.97
C GLN A 69 8.43 -13.12 -3.62
N ALA A 70 7.38 -12.35 -3.92
CA ALA A 70 6.21 -12.87 -4.62
C ALA A 70 6.57 -13.47 -5.99
N ILE A 71 7.43 -12.82 -6.77
CA ILE A 71 7.91 -13.32 -8.06
C ILE A 71 8.68 -14.64 -7.90
N ILE A 72 9.52 -14.76 -6.86
CA ILE A 72 10.30 -15.97 -6.55
C ILE A 72 9.37 -17.11 -6.11
N ASP A 73 8.53 -16.87 -5.10
CA ASP A 73 7.69 -17.88 -4.44
C ASP A 73 6.63 -18.48 -5.38
N ASN A 74 6.23 -17.72 -6.40
CA ASN A 74 5.28 -18.16 -7.42
C ASN A 74 5.97 -18.70 -8.69
N GLY A 75 7.29 -18.90 -8.68
CA GLY A 75 8.02 -19.50 -9.80
C GLY A 75 8.00 -18.66 -11.08
N ALA A 76 7.80 -17.34 -10.96
CA ALA A 76 7.79 -16.42 -12.09
C ALA A 76 9.17 -15.83 -12.39
N ARG A 77 10.15 -15.98 -11.48
CA ARG A 77 11.50 -15.42 -11.67
C ARG A 77 12.18 -16.01 -12.92
N ALA A 78 12.66 -15.13 -13.78
CA ALA A 78 13.56 -15.47 -14.89
C ALA A 78 15.02 -15.39 -14.44
N ASP A 79 15.83 -16.38 -14.83
CA ASP A 79 17.28 -16.36 -14.55
C ASP A 79 18.05 -15.41 -15.46
N ARG A 80 17.49 -15.08 -16.64
CA ARG A 80 18.14 -14.25 -17.65
C ARG A 80 17.18 -13.20 -18.19
N LEU A 81 17.69 -12.00 -18.42
CA LEU A 81 16.95 -10.90 -19.04
C LEU A 81 16.38 -11.27 -20.41
N ALA A 82 17.12 -12.04 -21.21
CA ALA A 82 16.73 -12.42 -22.56
C ALA A 82 15.48 -13.31 -22.61
N SER A 83 15.21 -14.09 -21.57
CA SER A 83 14.07 -15.03 -21.51
C SER A 83 12.87 -14.48 -20.73
N ALA A 84 12.93 -13.25 -20.26
CA ALA A 84 11.86 -12.68 -19.45
C ALA A 84 10.77 -12.05 -20.31
N ASP A 85 9.51 -12.20 -19.94
CA ASP A 85 8.43 -11.41 -20.50
C ASP A 85 8.46 -9.98 -19.96
N LEU A 86 8.62 -9.83 -18.64
CA LEU A 86 8.64 -8.54 -17.95
C LEU A 86 9.97 -8.30 -17.23
N ILE A 87 10.26 -7.02 -16.99
CA ILE A 87 11.43 -6.58 -16.22
C ILE A 87 10.93 -5.81 -15.02
N TYR A 88 11.01 -6.41 -13.84
CA TYR A 88 10.73 -5.71 -12.58
C TYR A 88 11.98 -4.99 -12.10
N VAL A 89 11.90 -3.67 -11.98
CA VAL A 89 13.00 -2.83 -11.52
C VAL A 89 12.93 -2.72 -9.99
N ASN A 90 13.72 -3.53 -9.30
CA ASN A 90 13.72 -3.57 -7.85
C ASN A 90 14.55 -2.42 -7.25
N MET A 91 13.85 -1.36 -6.80
CA MET A 91 14.46 -0.19 -6.16
C MET A 91 14.55 -0.27 -4.63
N HIS A 92 14.31 -1.45 -4.03
CA HIS A 92 14.20 -1.64 -2.57
C HIS A 92 15.39 -1.08 -1.79
N CYS A 93 16.62 -1.28 -2.28
CA CYS A 93 17.83 -0.69 -1.70
C CYS A 93 17.71 0.84 -1.56
N TYR A 94 17.47 1.54 -2.66
CA TYR A 94 17.45 3.01 -2.67
C TYR A 94 16.24 3.60 -1.95
N GLU A 95 15.11 2.90 -1.93
CA GLU A 95 13.93 3.29 -1.17
C GLU A 95 14.17 3.15 0.34
N THR A 96 14.85 2.08 0.76
CA THR A 96 15.29 1.87 2.15
C THR A 96 16.29 2.95 2.57
N TRP A 97 17.30 3.21 1.72
CA TRP A 97 18.29 4.27 1.96
C TRP A 97 17.61 5.65 2.05
N ARG A 98 16.58 5.92 1.22
CA ARG A 98 15.85 7.18 1.29
C ARG A 98 15.14 7.33 2.65
N ALA A 99 14.56 6.25 3.17
CA ALA A 99 13.95 6.27 4.51
C ALA A 99 14.99 6.55 5.60
N GLY A 100 16.16 5.91 5.52
CA GLY A 100 17.29 6.19 6.43
C GLY A 100 17.77 7.64 6.35
N LYS A 101 17.97 8.18 5.14
CA LYS A 101 18.32 9.59 4.91
C LYS A 101 17.28 10.52 5.53
N TRP A 102 16.00 10.29 5.26
CA TRP A 102 14.91 11.08 5.83
C TRP A 102 15.01 11.11 7.35
N TRP A 103 15.26 9.97 8.00
CA TRP A 103 15.48 9.92 9.44
C TRP A 103 16.67 10.78 9.88
N GLN A 104 17.84 10.60 9.26
CA GLN A 104 19.05 11.34 9.61
C GLN A 104 18.88 12.86 9.45
N THR A 105 18.25 13.31 8.36
CA THR A 105 18.02 14.73 8.13
C THR A 105 16.99 15.32 9.11
N PHE A 106 15.85 14.67 9.29
CA PHE A 106 14.76 15.23 10.12
C PHE A 106 14.98 15.06 11.62
N ARG A 107 15.69 14.02 12.07
CA ARG A 107 15.93 13.76 13.50
C ARG A 107 17.33 14.07 13.97
N GLU A 108 18.33 13.75 13.16
CA GLU A 108 19.74 13.86 13.54
C GLU A 108 20.40 15.14 12.99
N GLY A 109 19.70 15.89 12.14
CA GLY A 109 20.18 17.17 11.59
C GLY A 109 21.29 17.01 10.56
N VAL A 110 21.43 15.83 9.93
CA VAL A 110 22.48 15.57 8.93
C VAL A 110 22.13 16.28 7.61
N VAL A 111 22.98 17.20 7.18
CA VAL A 111 22.75 18.10 6.03
C VAL A 111 23.30 17.53 4.71
N ASP A 112 24.36 16.70 4.77
CA ASP A 112 25.10 16.20 3.58
C ASP A 112 24.96 14.70 3.35
N ALA A 113 23.85 14.09 3.80
CA ALA A 113 23.60 12.68 3.56
C ALA A 113 23.44 12.40 2.05
N VAL A 114 24.09 11.34 1.57
CA VAL A 114 24.02 10.89 0.17
C VAL A 114 22.56 10.79 -0.29
N ASN A 115 22.27 11.26 -1.50
CA ASN A 115 20.91 11.26 -2.04
C ASN A 115 20.61 10.02 -2.90
N PRO A 116 19.97 8.97 -2.36
CA PRO A 116 19.69 7.74 -3.11
C PRO A 116 18.71 7.94 -4.28
N GLU A 117 17.98 9.05 -4.28
CA GLU A 117 17.09 9.40 -5.40
C GLU A 117 17.84 9.61 -6.71
N LEU A 118 19.09 10.07 -6.67
CA LEU A 118 19.91 10.23 -7.87
C LEU A 118 20.19 8.88 -8.52
N TYR A 119 20.43 7.83 -7.74
CA TYR A 119 20.65 6.47 -8.27
C TYR A 119 19.37 5.89 -8.89
N MET A 120 18.21 6.17 -8.29
CA MET A 120 16.91 5.79 -8.88
C MET A 120 16.69 6.48 -10.23
N GLN A 121 16.97 7.80 -10.30
CA GLN A 121 16.84 8.56 -11.54
C GLN A 121 17.83 8.11 -12.61
N GLN A 122 19.10 7.90 -12.25
CA GLN A 122 20.15 7.41 -13.15
C GLN A 122 19.83 6.03 -13.71
N THR A 123 19.36 5.11 -12.86
CA THR A 123 18.89 3.78 -13.26
C THR A 123 17.81 3.90 -14.33
N MET A 124 16.74 4.67 -14.06
CA MET A 124 15.65 4.80 -15.01
C MET A 124 16.06 5.50 -16.30
N HIS A 125 16.96 6.50 -16.23
CA HIS A 125 17.52 7.14 -17.41
C HIS A 125 18.32 6.15 -18.27
N HIS A 126 19.14 5.30 -17.64
CA HIS A 126 19.88 4.26 -18.33
C HIS A 126 18.95 3.22 -18.98
N LEU A 127 17.95 2.72 -18.25
CA LEU A 127 17.00 1.72 -18.75
C LEU A 127 16.19 2.21 -19.95
N ARG A 128 15.90 3.51 -20.06
CA ARG A 128 15.22 4.10 -21.23
C ARG A 128 16.01 3.95 -22.53
N SER A 129 17.33 3.80 -22.45
CA SER A 129 18.18 3.56 -23.63
C SER A 129 18.12 2.12 -24.13
N TRP A 130 17.62 1.18 -23.30
CA TRP A 130 17.62 -0.24 -23.62
C TRP A 130 16.67 -0.55 -24.79
N PRO A 131 17.04 -1.52 -25.66
CA PRO A 131 16.17 -1.97 -26.75
C PRO A 131 14.77 -2.39 -26.27
N GLN A 132 14.69 -3.08 -25.13
CA GLN A 132 13.44 -3.54 -24.53
C GLN A 132 12.51 -2.38 -24.16
N TRP A 133 13.07 -1.27 -23.66
CA TRP A 133 12.27 -0.08 -23.34
C TRP A 133 11.77 0.58 -24.62
N ARG A 134 12.67 0.80 -25.59
CA ARG A 134 12.32 1.44 -26.87
C ARG A 134 11.29 0.65 -27.66
N GLN A 135 11.39 -0.68 -27.67
CA GLN A 135 10.43 -1.57 -28.35
C GLN A 135 9.04 -1.50 -27.74
N SER A 136 8.95 -1.49 -26.41
CA SER A 136 7.67 -1.58 -25.68
C SER A 136 7.11 -0.22 -25.25
N ASN A 137 7.81 0.89 -25.55
CA ASN A 137 7.61 2.18 -24.90
C ASN A 137 7.51 2.07 -23.37
N GLY A 138 8.38 1.24 -22.79
CA GLY A 138 8.43 0.96 -21.35
C GLY A 138 7.37 -0.03 -20.82
N SER A 139 6.40 -0.49 -21.61
CA SER A 139 5.32 -1.38 -21.08
C SER A 139 5.78 -2.74 -20.59
N ARG A 140 6.97 -3.16 -20.99
CA ARG A 140 7.65 -4.36 -20.46
C ARG A 140 8.23 -4.17 -19.06
N PHE A 141 8.33 -2.93 -18.58
CA PHE A 141 8.96 -2.60 -17.30
C PHE A 141 7.89 -2.43 -16.22
N VAL A 142 8.12 -3.10 -15.09
CA VAL A 142 7.36 -2.94 -13.87
C VAL A 142 8.17 -2.07 -12.92
N VAL A 143 7.58 -0.95 -12.50
CA VAL A 143 8.19 0.02 -11.58
C VAL A 143 7.31 0.19 -10.37
N ALA A 144 7.92 0.43 -9.20
CA ALA A 144 7.19 0.51 -7.95
C ALA A 144 7.45 1.82 -7.20
N PRO A 145 7.00 2.99 -7.70
CA PRO A 145 7.05 4.24 -6.96
C PRO A 145 6.03 4.17 -5.81
N TYR A 146 6.49 3.66 -4.67
CA TYR A 146 5.59 3.25 -3.60
C TYR A 146 5.46 4.26 -2.47
N PHE A 147 6.49 5.07 -2.24
CA PHE A 147 6.44 6.09 -1.22
C PHE A 147 5.62 7.32 -1.68
N PRO A 148 4.56 7.69 -0.94
CA PRO A 148 3.68 8.80 -1.34
C PRO A 148 4.39 10.14 -1.48
N ALA A 149 5.42 10.39 -0.67
CA ALA A 149 6.19 11.63 -0.70
C ALA A 149 7.44 11.55 -1.61
N THR A 150 7.46 10.61 -2.56
CA THR A 150 8.51 10.57 -3.59
C THR A 150 8.53 11.90 -4.35
N PRO A 151 9.68 12.62 -4.43
CA PRO A 151 9.75 13.87 -5.16
C PRO A 151 9.33 13.72 -6.62
N MET A 152 8.68 14.75 -7.16
CA MET A 152 8.10 14.70 -8.51
C MET A 152 9.11 14.37 -9.60
N SER A 153 10.37 14.81 -9.47
CA SER A 153 11.45 14.47 -10.41
C SER A 153 11.76 12.97 -10.42
N THR A 154 11.90 12.38 -9.23
CA THR A 154 12.14 10.93 -9.04
C THR A 154 10.93 10.12 -9.49
N LEU A 155 9.73 10.60 -9.17
CA LEU A 155 8.48 10.00 -9.61
C LEU A 155 8.35 10.00 -11.14
N ALA A 156 8.60 11.13 -11.80
CA ALA A 156 8.59 11.25 -13.27
C ALA A 156 9.71 10.43 -13.94
N ALA A 157 10.82 10.17 -13.24
CA ALA A 157 11.86 9.28 -13.72
C ALA A 157 11.40 7.81 -13.71
N GLN A 158 10.75 7.36 -12.63
CA GLN A 158 10.24 5.99 -12.51
C GLN A 158 9.01 5.73 -13.41
N ARG A 159 8.07 6.67 -13.46
CA ARG A 159 6.81 6.55 -14.21
C ARG A 159 6.56 7.72 -15.19
N PRO A 160 7.37 7.87 -16.25
CA PRO A 160 7.15 8.92 -17.24
C PRO A 160 5.79 8.73 -17.93
N CYS A 161 4.89 9.70 -17.82
CA CYS A 161 3.54 9.61 -18.38
C CYS A 161 3.47 9.71 -19.92
N SER A 162 4.61 9.97 -20.58
CA SER A 162 4.78 9.83 -22.03
C SER A 162 5.08 8.38 -22.46
N SER A 163 5.32 7.49 -21.51
CA SER A 163 5.54 6.06 -21.72
C SER A 163 4.52 5.25 -20.91
N SER A 164 4.58 3.93 -21.00
CA SER A 164 3.55 3.06 -20.42
C SER A 164 4.10 1.96 -19.50
N PRO A 165 5.05 2.22 -18.57
CA PRO A 165 5.47 1.20 -17.63
C PRO A 165 4.30 0.74 -16.77
N PHE A 166 4.34 -0.52 -16.33
CA PHE A 166 3.35 -1.05 -15.38
C PHE A 166 3.69 -0.57 -13.97
N ILE A 167 2.79 0.21 -13.38
CA ILE A 167 3.05 0.95 -12.14
C ILE A 167 2.49 0.21 -10.93
N ILE A 168 3.35 -0.18 -10.00
CA ILE A 168 2.94 -0.64 -8.68
C ILE A 168 3.01 0.53 -7.69
N THR A 169 1.91 0.84 -7.03
CA THR A 169 1.87 2.02 -6.16
C THR A 169 0.94 1.86 -4.96
N SER A 170 1.00 2.80 -4.00
CA SER A 170 0.16 2.83 -2.80
C SER A 170 -1.12 3.64 -2.98
N GLU A 171 -1.18 4.51 -4.00
CA GLU A 171 -2.30 5.42 -4.23
C GLU A 171 -2.50 5.80 -5.70
N HIS A 172 -3.76 5.99 -6.11
CA HIS A 172 -4.10 6.35 -7.49
C HIS A 172 -3.52 7.70 -7.94
N THR A 173 -3.21 8.61 -7.01
CA THR A 173 -2.55 9.89 -7.31
C THR A 173 -1.13 9.72 -7.85
N LEU A 174 -0.52 8.55 -7.65
CA LEU A 174 0.76 8.17 -8.21
C LEU A 174 0.63 7.45 -9.56
N LEU A 175 -0.57 7.30 -10.12
CA LEU A 175 -0.75 6.90 -11.52
C LEU A 175 -0.66 8.13 -12.43
N CYS A 176 -0.51 7.90 -13.73
CA CYS A 176 -0.43 8.99 -14.72
C CYS A 176 -1.83 9.54 -15.04
N THR A 177 -2.78 8.66 -15.30
CA THR A 177 -4.18 8.99 -15.48
C THR A 177 -4.92 8.70 -14.18
N GLN A 178 -5.41 9.76 -13.52
CA GLN A 178 -6.20 9.71 -12.28
C GLN A 178 -7.68 9.52 -12.60
N LYS A 179 -8.00 8.41 -13.25
CA LYS A 179 -9.37 7.96 -13.52
C LYS A 179 -9.46 6.49 -13.19
N ARG A 180 -10.53 6.10 -12.49
CA ARG A 180 -10.75 4.75 -12.00
C ARG A 180 -10.71 3.72 -13.14
N GLU A 181 -11.30 4.03 -14.27
CA GLU A 181 -11.37 3.14 -15.45
C GLU A 181 -10.00 2.91 -16.10
N ALA A 182 -9.03 3.80 -15.84
CA ALA A 182 -7.68 3.71 -16.38
C ALA A 182 -6.71 2.94 -15.48
N HIS A 183 -7.10 2.56 -14.26
CA HIS A 183 -6.20 1.92 -13.29
C HIS A 183 -5.68 0.57 -13.77
N ALA A 184 -6.61 -0.33 -14.12
CA ALA A 184 -6.31 -1.70 -14.53
C ALA A 184 -5.25 -1.78 -15.64
N GLN A 185 -5.22 -0.78 -16.52
CA GLN A 185 -4.32 -0.73 -17.67
C GLN A 185 -2.97 -0.09 -17.36
N GLN A 186 -2.87 0.68 -16.27
CA GLN A 186 -1.64 1.37 -15.87
C GLN A 186 -0.84 0.58 -14.83
N GLY A 187 -1.49 -0.24 -14.01
CA GLY A 187 -0.79 -0.90 -12.93
C GLY A 187 -1.68 -1.45 -11.81
N LEU A 188 -1.10 -1.56 -10.60
CA LEU A 188 -1.77 -2.04 -9.39
C LEU A 188 -1.58 -1.06 -8.24
N ILE A 189 -2.64 -0.90 -7.47
CA ILE A 189 -2.62 -0.22 -6.18
C ILE A 189 -2.56 -1.31 -5.10
N LEU A 190 -1.42 -1.41 -4.41
CA LEU A 190 -1.16 -2.46 -3.44
C LEU A 190 -1.27 -1.95 -1.99
N PRO A 191 -1.42 -2.85 -1.02
CA PRO A 191 -1.37 -2.50 0.41
C PRO A 191 0.07 -2.29 0.87
N TYR A 192 0.25 -1.38 1.83
CA TYR A 192 1.53 -1.25 2.56
C TYR A 192 1.92 -2.56 3.26
N VAL A 193 3.20 -2.71 3.51
CA VAL A 193 3.71 -3.75 4.42
C VAL A 193 3.21 -3.44 5.83
N THR A 194 2.78 -4.48 6.53
CA THR A 194 2.45 -4.45 7.95
C THR A 194 3.32 -5.47 8.67
N ASP A 195 3.46 -5.30 9.98
CA ASP A 195 4.30 -6.14 10.84
C ASP A 195 3.99 -7.64 10.63
N THR A 196 5.05 -8.43 10.50
CA THR A 196 5.05 -9.87 10.25
C THR A 196 4.62 -10.70 11.47
N HIS A 197 4.61 -10.10 12.66
CA HIS A 197 4.24 -10.74 13.94
C HIS A 197 2.75 -10.66 14.26
N GLN A 198 1.91 -10.27 13.31
CA GLN A 198 0.47 -10.31 13.54
C GLN A 198 0.03 -11.76 13.77
N GLN A 199 -0.30 -12.07 15.03
CA GLN A 199 -1.24 -13.14 15.37
C GLN A 199 -2.46 -12.85 14.51
N GLY A 200 -2.68 -13.69 13.49
CA GLY A 200 -3.52 -13.37 12.34
C GLY A 200 -5.00 -13.12 12.68
N PHE A 201 -5.89 -13.41 11.74
CA PHE A 201 -7.32 -13.30 12.00
C PHE A 201 -7.75 -14.30 13.07
N ASP A 202 -7.74 -13.90 14.35
CA ASP A 202 -8.35 -14.68 15.41
C ASP A 202 -9.87 -14.58 15.20
N PRO A 203 -10.55 -15.67 14.83
CA PRO A 203 -11.97 -15.59 14.50
C PRO A 203 -12.70 -15.17 15.75
N LEU A 204 -13.43 -14.06 15.72
CA LEU A 204 -14.73 -13.78 16.38
C LEU A 204 -15.01 -14.27 17.83
N VAL A 205 -14.03 -14.79 18.57
CA VAL A 205 -14.20 -15.44 19.88
C VAL A 205 -14.30 -14.41 21.00
N ALA A 206 -13.83 -13.18 20.76
CA ALA A 206 -13.96 -12.08 21.70
C ALA A 206 -15.23 -11.24 21.44
N THR A 207 -15.98 -10.96 22.49
CA THR A 207 -16.93 -9.85 22.50
C THR A 207 -16.18 -8.56 22.18
N ARG A 208 -16.59 -7.87 21.11
CA ARG A 208 -16.02 -6.58 20.72
C ARG A 208 -16.79 -5.45 21.39
N ASP A 209 -16.26 -5.01 22.53
CA ASP A 209 -16.89 -4.02 23.41
C ASP A 209 -16.71 -2.59 22.89
N THR A 210 -15.63 -2.33 22.14
CA THR A 210 -15.41 -1.04 21.48
C THR A 210 -16.18 -1.02 20.16
N LEU A 211 -17.04 -0.01 19.97
CA LEU A 211 -17.73 0.22 18.71
C LEU A 211 -16.75 0.60 17.62
N LEU A 212 -15.95 1.64 17.86
CA LEU A 212 -15.18 2.32 16.82
C LEU A 212 -13.78 2.69 17.29
N PHE A 213 -12.77 2.38 16.48
CA PHE A 213 -11.37 2.72 16.74
C PHE A 213 -10.73 3.57 15.64
N HIS A 214 -9.91 4.54 16.06
CA HIS A 214 -9.00 5.27 15.18
C HIS A 214 -7.79 5.83 15.93
N ARG A 215 -6.62 5.69 15.31
CA ARG A 215 -5.37 6.39 15.65
C ARG A 215 -4.62 6.80 14.39
N GLY A 216 -4.54 8.11 14.17
CA GLY A 216 -3.78 8.70 13.08
C GLY A 216 -3.36 10.12 13.41
N GLY A 217 -2.30 10.62 12.76
CA GLY A 217 -1.96 12.03 12.85
C GLY A 217 -3.08 12.88 12.27
N CYS A 218 -3.43 13.97 12.94
CA CYS A 218 -4.44 14.94 12.54
C CYS A 218 -3.80 16.30 12.29
N ALA A 219 -4.55 17.24 11.72
CA ALA A 219 -4.23 18.65 11.80
C ALA A 219 -4.31 19.15 13.26
N PRO A 220 -3.66 20.26 13.63
CA PRO A 220 -3.93 20.99 14.88
C PRO A 220 -5.42 21.33 15.02
N PRO A 221 -5.96 21.46 16.25
CA PRO A 221 -7.36 21.83 16.45
C PRO A 221 -7.61 23.29 16.04
N PRO A 222 -8.81 23.64 15.54
CA PRO A 222 -9.23 25.04 15.46
C PRO A 222 -9.19 25.67 16.86
N PRO A 223 -8.80 26.96 17.01
CA PRO A 223 -8.64 27.96 15.97
C PRO A 223 -7.20 28.12 15.44
N ASP A 224 -6.30 27.12 15.57
CA ASP A 224 -4.92 27.27 15.08
C ASP A 224 -4.91 27.64 13.58
N PRO A 225 -4.44 28.85 13.20
CA PRO A 225 -4.46 29.29 11.81
C PRO A 225 -3.57 28.42 10.91
N LYS A 226 -2.63 27.65 11.49
CA LYS A 226 -1.81 26.69 10.75
C LYS A 226 -2.59 25.44 10.31
N ALA A 227 -3.75 25.16 10.89
CA ALA A 227 -4.56 23.98 10.55
C ALA A 227 -4.86 23.91 9.03
N TRP A 228 -5.13 25.05 8.40
CA TRP A 228 -5.43 25.14 6.97
C TRP A 228 -4.24 24.82 6.05
N ARG A 229 -3.02 24.76 6.60
CA ARG A 229 -1.81 24.33 5.86
C ARG A 229 -1.61 22.81 5.87
N PHE A 230 -2.50 22.04 6.51
CA PHE A 230 -2.47 20.58 6.47
C PHE A 230 -3.36 20.05 5.36
N ALA A 231 -3.06 18.85 4.86
CA ALA A 231 -3.86 18.18 3.84
C ALA A 231 -5.31 17.95 4.32
N SER A 232 -6.27 17.90 3.39
CA SER A 232 -7.68 17.71 3.72
C SER A 232 -7.96 16.41 4.47
N GLY A 233 -7.19 15.34 4.26
CA GLY A 233 -7.32 14.11 5.05
C GLY A 233 -6.96 14.29 6.54
N LYS A 234 -5.91 15.07 6.85
CA LYS A 234 -5.56 15.43 8.24
C LYS A 234 -6.65 16.25 8.92
N LEU A 235 -7.30 17.13 8.17
CA LEU A 235 -8.42 17.94 8.64
C LEU A 235 -9.69 17.09 8.84
N LEU A 236 -9.97 16.13 7.94
CA LEU A 236 -11.03 15.13 8.13
C LEU A 236 -10.81 14.33 9.42
N ARG A 237 -9.59 13.83 9.65
CA ARG A 237 -9.24 13.12 10.90
C ARG A 237 -9.48 13.98 12.13
N ARG A 238 -9.13 15.27 12.07
CA ARG A 238 -9.41 16.22 13.14
C ARG A 238 -10.92 16.35 13.39
N ALA A 239 -11.71 16.61 12.35
CA ALA A 239 -13.15 16.76 12.47
C ALA A 239 -13.83 15.52 13.08
N VAL A 240 -13.42 14.32 12.67
CA VAL A 240 -13.95 13.07 13.24
C VAL A 240 -13.55 12.88 14.71
N VAL A 241 -12.32 13.24 15.07
CA VAL A 241 -11.84 13.16 16.47
C VAL A 241 -12.59 14.16 17.36
N ASP A 242 -12.78 15.38 16.89
CA ASP A 242 -13.50 16.41 17.66
C ASP A 242 -14.97 16.00 17.86
N ALA A 243 -15.62 15.41 16.84
CA ALA A 243 -16.97 14.85 16.96
C ALA A 243 -17.04 13.68 17.93
N ALA A 244 -16.05 12.77 17.91
CA ALA A 244 -15.98 11.65 18.85
C ALA A 244 -15.84 12.15 20.30
N GLN A 245 -14.99 13.14 20.53
CA GLN A 245 -14.80 13.76 21.85
C GLN A 245 -16.07 14.45 22.34
N ALA A 246 -16.77 15.17 21.47
CA ALA A 246 -18.03 15.85 21.80
C ALA A 246 -19.16 14.87 22.16
N SER A 247 -19.15 13.66 21.59
CA SER A 247 -20.19 12.64 21.86
C SER A 247 -20.16 12.09 23.29
N ASN A 248 -19.04 12.21 24.01
CA ASN A 248 -18.79 11.57 25.32
C ASN A 248 -19.08 10.05 25.35
N ALA A 249 -19.08 9.39 24.19
CA ALA A 249 -19.35 7.97 24.08
C ALA A 249 -18.19 7.13 24.64
N THR A 250 -18.50 6.20 25.54
CA THR A 250 -17.50 5.33 26.18
C THR A 250 -17.07 4.15 25.31
N ASP A 251 -17.84 3.83 24.27
CA ASP A 251 -17.58 2.75 23.30
C ASP A 251 -16.79 3.23 22.07
N VAL A 252 -16.32 4.48 22.04
CA VAL A 252 -15.57 5.09 20.93
C VAL A 252 -14.13 5.40 21.35
N ASP A 253 -13.15 4.71 20.75
CA ASP A 253 -11.72 4.98 20.94
C ASP A 253 -11.10 5.64 19.69
N VAL A 254 -11.50 6.89 19.46
CA VAL A 254 -11.04 7.70 18.32
C VAL A 254 -10.24 8.89 18.83
N ARG A 255 -8.95 8.94 18.49
CA ARG A 255 -8.06 10.04 18.88
C ARG A 255 -7.00 10.30 17.83
N CYS A 256 -6.48 11.53 17.85
CA CYS A 256 -5.25 11.86 17.16
C CYS A 256 -4.06 11.16 17.84
N GLY A 257 -3.19 10.57 17.03
CA GLY A 257 -2.01 9.84 17.48
C GLY A 257 -1.28 9.22 16.29
N CYS A 258 -0.27 9.93 15.78
CA CYS A 258 0.73 9.37 14.87
C CYS A 258 1.93 8.84 15.66
N ASP A 259 2.76 8.00 15.03
CA ASP A 259 3.94 7.37 15.67
C ASP A 259 4.91 8.40 16.31
N ILE A 260 4.85 9.67 15.90
CA ILE A 260 5.70 10.77 16.41
C ILE A 260 4.92 11.83 17.22
N CYS A 261 3.61 11.65 17.38
CA CYS A 261 2.71 12.63 17.97
C CYS A 261 2.39 12.27 19.44
N PRO A 262 2.03 13.24 20.30
CA PRO A 262 1.36 12.94 21.55
C PRO A 262 0.12 12.04 21.33
N GLY A 263 -0.08 11.06 22.20
CA GLY A 263 -1.16 10.08 22.07
C GLY A 263 -0.86 8.90 21.12
N ALA A 264 0.38 8.77 20.65
CA ALA A 264 0.87 7.56 20.00
C ALA A 264 0.67 6.33 20.90
N LEU A 265 0.34 5.19 20.29
CA LEU A 265 0.34 3.90 20.95
C LEU A 265 1.50 3.07 20.40
N PRO A 266 2.19 2.28 21.24
CA PRO A 266 3.04 1.20 20.74
C PRO A 266 2.25 0.32 19.78
N HIS A 267 2.88 -0.10 18.69
CA HIS A 267 2.20 -0.84 17.63
C HIS A 267 1.42 -2.08 18.13
N PRO A 268 1.96 -2.93 19.03
CA PRO A 268 1.19 -4.06 19.57
C PRO A 268 -0.10 -3.64 20.30
N GLN A 269 -0.06 -2.52 21.03
CA GLN A 269 -1.25 -2.00 21.72
C GLN A 269 -2.29 -1.45 20.75
N LEU A 270 -1.84 -0.82 19.65
CA LEU A 270 -2.71 -0.36 18.59
C LEU A 270 -3.45 -1.54 17.94
N LEU A 271 -2.73 -2.62 17.60
CA LEU A 271 -3.33 -3.83 17.03
C LEU A 271 -4.28 -4.51 18.01
N ALA A 272 -3.92 -4.59 19.30
CA ALA A 272 -4.80 -5.14 20.33
C ALA A 272 -6.13 -4.37 20.43
N ARG A 273 -6.09 -3.03 20.36
CA ARG A 273 -7.30 -2.19 20.36
C ARG A 273 -8.13 -2.35 19.09
N MET A 274 -7.49 -2.48 17.92
CA MET A 274 -8.20 -2.83 16.68
C MET A 274 -8.94 -4.16 16.81
N ARG A 275 -8.28 -5.21 17.34
CA ARG A 275 -8.92 -6.53 17.54
C ARG A 275 -10.14 -6.47 18.47
N ALA A 276 -10.10 -5.62 19.49
CA ALA A 276 -11.20 -5.39 20.43
C ALA A 276 -12.35 -4.53 19.85
N SER A 277 -12.21 -3.98 18.64
CA SER A 277 -13.14 -3.02 18.05
C SER A 277 -13.97 -3.63 16.93
N ARG A 278 -15.27 -3.26 16.85
CA ARG A 278 -16.16 -3.70 15.77
C ARG A 278 -15.79 -3.08 14.43
N TYR A 279 -15.53 -1.78 14.45
CA TYR A 279 -15.22 -0.96 13.29
C TYR A 279 -13.92 -0.19 13.48
N CYS A 280 -13.16 -0.02 12.40
CA CYS A 280 -11.94 0.77 12.38
C CYS A 280 -12.02 1.83 11.29
N LEU A 281 -11.89 3.10 11.66
CA LEU A 281 -11.91 4.19 10.68
C LEU A 281 -10.60 4.21 9.89
N VAL A 282 -10.71 4.02 8.58
CA VAL A 282 -9.61 4.11 7.61
C VAL A 282 -9.75 5.44 6.87
N LEU A 283 -9.17 6.48 7.47
CA LEU A 283 -9.29 7.87 7.00
C LEU A 283 -8.04 8.32 6.25
N ALA A 284 -8.22 9.07 5.16
CA ALA A 284 -7.12 9.72 4.45
C ALA A 284 -6.32 10.64 5.40
N GLY A 285 -5.02 10.84 5.11
CA GLY A 285 -4.10 11.62 5.96
C GLY A 285 -3.47 12.78 5.20
N ASP A 286 -2.13 12.84 5.22
CA ASP A 286 -1.38 13.72 4.30
C ASP A 286 -1.57 13.30 2.84
N ARG A 287 -1.97 12.04 2.67
CA ARG A 287 -2.09 11.30 1.43
C ARG A 287 -3.34 10.41 1.51
N PRO A 288 -3.93 10.01 0.37
CA PRO A 288 -5.12 9.17 0.37
C PRO A 288 -4.83 7.74 0.86
N SER A 289 -3.59 7.31 1.05
CA SER A 289 -3.27 5.94 1.45
C SER A 289 -2.61 5.84 2.84
N SER A 290 -2.75 4.68 3.50
CA SER A 290 -2.05 4.34 4.75
C SER A 290 -2.06 2.84 5.03
N ARG A 291 -1.11 2.35 5.84
CA ARG A 291 -1.08 0.95 6.30
C ARG A 291 -2.27 0.52 7.18
N ARG A 292 -3.06 1.50 7.69
CA ARG A 292 -4.18 1.24 8.62
C ARG A 292 -5.29 0.39 8.00
N GLY A 293 -5.48 0.45 6.68
CA GLY A 293 -6.45 -0.40 5.99
C GLY A 293 -6.15 -1.88 6.17
N THR A 294 -4.90 -2.27 5.89
CA THR A 294 -4.43 -3.66 6.05
C THR A 294 -4.45 -4.12 7.51
N GLU A 295 -3.97 -3.28 8.44
CA GLU A 295 -3.95 -3.60 9.87
C GLU A 295 -5.37 -3.81 10.43
N ALA A 296 -6.34 -2.97 10.03
CA ALA A 296 -7.74 -3.13 10.42
C ALA A 296 -8.29 -4.46 9.90
N ALA A 297 -8.05 -4.77 8.61
CA ALA A 297 -8.53 -5.99 7.98
C ALA A 297 -7.99 -7.25 8.68
N LEU A 298 -6.68 -7.30 8.95
CA LEU A 298 -6.04 -8.43 9.61
C LEU A 298 -6.41 -8.55 11.10
N SER A 299 -6.78 -7.44 11.74
CA SER A 299 -7.31 -7.44 13.11
C SER A 299 -8.78 -7.90 13.21
N GLY A 300 -9.43 -8.18 12.07
CA GLY A 300 -10.86 -8.47 12.01
C GLY A 300 -11.76 -7.30 12.39
N CYS A 301 -11.22 -6.09 12.37
CA CYS A 301 -11.93 -4.85 12.63
C CYS A 301 -12.49 -4.34 11.31
N VAL A 302 -13.82 -4.27 11.17
CA VAL A 302 -14.45 -3.93 9.88
C VAL A 302 -13.99 -2.53 9.44
N PRO A 303 -13.28 -2.40 8.30
CA PRO A 303 -12.82 -1.10 7.82
C PRO A 303 -14.00 -0.19 7.51
N VAL A 304 -13.93 1.07 7.96
CA VAL A 304 -14.89 2.11 7.63
C VAL A 304 -14.17 3.22 6.87
N PHE A 305 -14.48 3.34 5.59
CA PHE A 305 -13.95 4.39 4.72
C PHE A 305 -14.90 5.58 4.73
N VAL A 306 -14.38 6.75 5.06
CA VAL A 306 -15.15 8.01 5.11
C VAL A 306 -14.58 8.97 4.10
N GLY A 307 -15.46 9.60 3.32
CA GLY A 307 -15.08 10.64 2.37
C GLY A 307 -16.22 11.64 2.11
N PRO A 308 -16.00 12.60 1.22
CA PRO A 308 -14.72 12.91 0.56
C PRO A 308 -13.81 13.83 1.43
N PRO A 309 -12.48 13.86 1.21
CA PRO A 309 -11.75 13.06 0.23
C PRO A 309 -11.63 11.60 0.68
N TRP A 310 -11.51 10.68 -0.27
CA TRP A 310 -11.48 9.25 0.03
C TRP A 310 -10.07 8.75 0.36
N HIS A 311 -10.02 7.74 1.23
CA HIS A 311 -8.83 6.93 1.38
C HIS A 311 -8.77 5.89 0.24
N THR A 312 -7.58 5.69 -0.33
CA THR A 312 -7.34 4.70 -1.38
C THR A 312 -7.63 3.29 -0.89
N VAL A 313 -8.28 2.50 -1.73
CA VAL A 313 -8.58 1.10 -1.44
C VAL A 313 -7.66 0.20 -2.27
N ALA A 314 -6.80 -0.58 -1.61
CA ALA A 314 -5.85 -1.48 -2.28
C ALA A 314 -6.57 -2.65 -2.97
N LEU A 315 -6.09 -3.04 -4.15
CA LEU A 315 -6.63 -4.17 -4.93
C LEU A 315 -8.15 -4.11 -5.10
N ALA A 316 -8.70 -2.94 -5.43
CA ALA A 316 -10.13 -2.73 -5.56
C ALA A 316 -10.83 -3.65 -6.58
N GLU A 317 -10.08 -4.24 -7.52
CA GLU A 317 -10.58 -5.21 -8.50
C GLU A 317 -10.51 -6.67 -8.02
N ASP A 318 -9.61 -6.98 -7.08
CA ASP A 318 -9.33 -8.35 -6.61
C ASP A 318 -9.91 -8.65 -5.22
N ILE A 319 -10.41 -7.61 -4.54
CA ILE A 319 -11.01 -7.67 -3.22
C ILE A 319 -12.40 -7.04 -3.26
N ASP A 320 -13.40 -7.80 -2.82
CA ASP A 320 -14.75 -7.32 -2.60
C ASP A 320 -14.79 -6.51 -1.28
N HIS A 321 -14.41 -5.24 -1.40
CA HIS A 321 -14.43 -4.30 -0.30
C HIS A 321 -15.85 -3.93 0.13
N ALA A 322 -16.83 -3.93 -0.78
CA ALA A 322 -18.24 -3.69 -0.44
C ALA A 322 -18.76 -4.73 0.56
N ALA A 323 -18.43 -6.00 0.35
CA ALA A 323 -18.80 -7.08 1.25
C ALA A 323 -18.06 -7.02 2.59
N SER A 324 -16.83 -6.50 2.65
CA SER A 324 -15.96 -6.59 3.83
C SER A 324 -15.76 -5.28 4.60
N SER A 325 -16.25 -4.15 4.09
CA SER A 325 -16.05 -2.80 4.64
C SER A 325 -17.35 -1.99 4.66
N VAL A 326 -17.34 -0.84 5.33
CA VAL A 326 -18.43 0.15 5.31
C VAL A 326 -17.93 1.42 4.62
N PHE A 327 -18.76 2.01 3.76
CA PHE A 327 -18.45 3.26 3.06
C PHE A 327 -19.45 4.33 3.48
N ILE A 328 -18.94 5.49 3.89
CA ILE A 328 -19.75 6.62 4.35
C ILE A 328 -19.35 7.88 3.61
N THR A 329 -20.32 8.50 2.94
CA THR A 329 -20.19 9.84 2.36
C THR A 329 -20.74 10.87 3.34
N VAL A 330 -19.93 11.88 3.67
CA VAL A 330 -20.37 13.07 4.41
C VAL A 330 -20.67 14.20 3.41
N ARG A 331 -21.90 14.71 3.42
CA ARG A 331 -22.34 15.73 2.45
C ARG A 331 -21.76 17.12 2.76
N HIS A 332 -21.71 17.51 4.03
CA HIS A 332 -21.18 18.82 4.43
C HIS A 332 -19.69 18.74 4.74
N VAL A 333 -18.87 18.92 3.70
CA VAL A 333 -17.41 18.90 3.79
C VAL A 333 -16.90 20.24 4.33
N THR A 334 -16.43 20.26 5.57
CA THR A 334 -15.88 21.46 6.23
C THR A 334 -14.35 21.47 6.32
N TRP A 335 -13.69 20.37 5.94
CA TRP A 335 -12.25 20.14 6.05
C TRP A 335 -11.48 20.34 4.73
N VAL A 336 -12.14 20.84 3.69
CA VAL A 336 -11.51 21.26 2.43
C VAL A 336 -11.58 22.77 2.35
N VAL A 337 -10.42 23.42 2.19
CA VAL A 337 -10.38 24.89 2.14
C VAL A 337 -10.96 25.38 0.82
N ALA A 338 -12.09 26.07 0.89
CA ALA A 338 -12.76 26.62 -0.29
C ALA A 338 -11.92 27.71 -0.99
N ASN A 339 -11.23 28.54 -0.21
CA ASN A 339 -10.33 29.56 -0.75
C ASN A 339 -8.95 28.97 -1.07
N ALA A 340 -8.72 28.66 -2.34
CA ALA A 340 -7.46 28.10 -2.84
C ALA A 340 -6.20 28.88 -2.42
N SER A 341 -6.29 30.18 -2.15
CA SER A 341 -5.14 30.99 -1.73
C SER A 341 -4.73 30.77 -0.26
N GLN A 342 -5.54 30.08 0.54
CA GLN A 342 -5.32 29.84 1.97
C GLN A 342 -4.84 28.42 2.29
N GLY A 343 -5.00 27.48 1.33
CA GLY A 343 -4.59 26.08 1.48
C GLY A 343 -3.26 25.75 0.80
N ILE A 344 -2.77 24.53 1.04
CA ILE A 344 -1.72 23.90 0.21
C ILE A 344 -2.35 23.06 -0.90
N GLY A 345 -1.56 22.52 -1.83
CA GLY A 345 -2.06 21.71 -2.95
C GLY A 345 -2.93 20.53 -2.51
N GLU A 346 -2.55 19.87 -1.41
CA GLU A 346 -3.26 18.76 -0.78
C GLU A 346 -4.46 19.19 0.08
N ASN A 347 -4.78 20.49 0.11
CA ASN A 347 -5.96 21.06 0.76
C ASN A 347 -6.77 21.97 -0.18
N HIS A 348 -6.62 21.75 -1.48
CA HIS A 348 -7.31 22.49 -2.52
C HIS A 348 -8.66 21.82 -2.85
N PRO A 349 -9.71 22.53 -3.31
CA PRO A 349 -10.99 21.91 -3.74
C PRO A 349 -10.86 20.78 -4.77
N ASN A 350 -9.75 20.74 -5.50
CA ASN A 350 -9.45 19.68 -6.46
C ASN A 350 -9.25 18.30 -5.82
N VAL A 351 -8.92 18.22 -4.51
CA VAL A 351 -8.79 16.93 -3.82
C VAL A 351 -10.08 16.13 -3.83
N LEU A 352 -11.24 16.80 -3.89
CA LEU A 352 -12.55 16.15 -4.01
C LEU A 352 -12.72 15.39 -5.34
N LYS A 353 -11.96 15.77 -6.36
CA LYS A 353 -11.92 15.11 -7.66
C LYS A 353 -10.78 14.10 -7.76
N SER A 354 -9.62 14.43 -7.18
CA SER A 354 -8.42 13.59 -7.34
C SER A 354 -8.29 12.48 -6.30
N TRP A 355 -8.97 12.56 -5.15
CA TRP A 355 -9.02 11.51 -4.12
C TRP A 355 -10.41 10.86 -4.13
N TYR A 356 -10.71 10.14 -5.21
CA TYR A 356 -11.97 9.45 -5.40
C TYR A 356 -11.97 8.06 -4.74
N LEU A 357 -13.16 7.48 -4.64
CA LEU A 357 -13.34 6.11 -4.16
C LEU A 357 -12.92 5.09 -5.24
N ASP A 358 -11.96 4.23 -4.92
CA ASP A 358 -11.48 3.19 -5.86
C ASP A 358 -12.41 1.98 -5.97
N ALA A 359 -13.18 1.68 -4.91
CA ALA A 359 -14.04 0.50 -4.84
C ALA A 359 -15.31 0.64 -5.71
N ASP A 360 -15.76 -0.47 -6.30
CA ASP A 360 -17.07 -0.51 -6.96
C ASP A 360 -18.15 -0.80 -5.94
N LEU A 361 -19.14 0.08 -5.86
CA LEU A 361 -20.24 -0.06 -4.91
C LEU A 361 -21.55 -0.18 -5.67
N ALA A 362 -22.32 -1.21 -5.34
CA ALA A 362 -23.67 -1.33 -5.85
C ALA A 362 -24.59 -0.29 -5.17
N PRO A 363 -25.74 0.04 -5.77
CA PRO A 363 -26.73 0.88 -5.11
C PRO A 363 -27.10 0.33 -3.72
N GLY A 364 -26.90 1.15 -2.68
CA GLY A 364 -27.17 0.78 -1.30
C GLY A 364 -25.95 0.40 -0.46
N ASP A 365 -24.78 0.17 -1.07
CA ASP A 365 -23.54 -0.11 -0.33
C ASP A 365 -22.91 1.14 0.30
N MET A 366 -23.26 2.32 -0.22
CA MET A 366 -22.84 3.62 0.29
C MET A 366 -23.86 4.17 1.29
N LEU A 367 -23.39 4.48 2.51
CA LEU A 367 -24.16 5.21 3.50
C LEU A 367 -23.92 6.71 3.33
N TYR A 368 -24.95 7.52 3.58
CA TYR A 368 -24.88 8.97 3.46
C TYR A 368 -25.23 9.61 4.81
N VAL A 369 -24.39 10.55 5.23
CA VAL A 369 -24.62 11.38 6.41
C VAL A 369 -24.39 12.85 6.04
N ASP A 370 -25.02 13.77 6.76
CA ASP A 370 -24.85 15.20 6.54
C ASP A 370 -23.56 15.71 7.19
N THR A 371 -23.27 15.22 8.40
CA THR A 371 -22.15 15.67 9.23
C THR A 371 -21.39 14.50 9.86
N VAL A 372 -20.18 14.74 10.36
CA VAL A 372 -19.28 13.69 10.88
C VAL A 372 -19.77 13.03 12.17
N ASP A 373 -20.56 13.72 12.99
CA ASP A 373 -21.13 13.19 14.23
C ASP A 373 -22.15 12.06 13.97
N GLN A 374 -22.89 12.14 12.86
CA GLN A 374 -23.86 11.12 12.45
C GLN A 374 -23.21 9.78 12.06
N ILE A 375 -21.89 9.75 11.84
CA ILE A 375 -21.14 8.51 11.53
C ILE A 375 -21.32 7.49 12.66
N PHE A 376 -21.24 7.94 13.92
CA PHE A 376 -21.28 7.03 15.07
C PHE A 376 -22.64 6.34 15.20
N ASP A 377 -23.71 7.12 15.11
CA ASP A 377 -25.08 6.59 15.22
C ASP A 377 -25.44 5.72 14.03
N THR A 378 -24.98 6.08 12.83
CA THR A 378 -25.13 5.25 11.63
C THR A 378 -24.47 3.88 11.82
N LEU A 379 -23.25 3.83 12.36
CA LEU A 379 -22.55 2.56 12.62
C LEU A 379 -23.20 1.74 13.74
N ARG A 380 -23.76 2.38 14.78
CA ARG A 380 -24.53 1.70 15.84
C ARG A 380 -25.82 1.10 15.30
N ALA A 381 -26.48 1.79 14.37
CA ALA A 381 -27.73 1.36 13.77
C ALA A 381 -27.57 0.24 12.73
N LEU A 382 -26.35 -0.09 12.29
CA LEU A 382 -26.12 -1.19 11.37
C LEU A 382 -26.63 -2.51 11.96
N PRO A 383 -27.51 -3.25 11.26
CA PRO A 383 -28.08 -4.47 11.81
C PRO A 383 -27.00 -5.50 12.18
N PRO A 384 -27.12 -6.21 13.30
CA PRO A 384 -26.13 -7.21 13.71
C PRO A 384 -25.82 -8.26 12.64
N LYS A 385 -26.82 -8.65 11.84
CA LYS A 385 -26.65 -9.57 10.70
C LYS A 385 -25.74 -9.01 9.60
N VAL A 386 -25.79 -7.70 9.35
CA VAL A 386 -24.95 -7.02 8.36
C VAL A 386 -23.51 -6.97 8.87
N LEU A 387 -23.31 -6.61 10.13
CA LEU A 387 -22.00 -6.62 10.76
C LEU A 387 -21.36 -8.03 10.72
N ALA A 388 -22.12 -9.07 11.10
CA ALA A 388 -21.65 -10.45 11.06
C ALA A 388 -21.26 -10.88 9.63
N ALA A 389 -22.06 -10.51 8.62
CA ALA A 389 -21.74 -10.77 7.22
C ALA A 389 -20.45 -10.05 6.78
N LYS A 390 -20.27 -8.78 7.16
CA LYS A 390 -19.05 -8.02 6.86
C LYS A 390 -17.81 -8.63 7.50
N GLN A 391 -17.91 -9.04 8.77
CA GLN A 391 -16.82 -9.73 9.46
C GLN A 391 -16.47 -11.09 8.83
N ALA A 392 -17.48 -11.86 8.42
CA ALA A 392 -17.25 -13.12 7.71
C ALA A 392 -16.60 -12.91 6.34
N ALA A 393 -17.01 -11.87 5.60
CA ALA A 393 -16.38 -11.50 4.33
C ALA A 393 -14.93 -11.02 4.54
N LEU A 394 -14.68 -10.23 5.59
CA LEU A 394 -13.34 -9.77 5.95
C LEU A 394 -12.42 -10.96 6.27
N ALA A 395 -12.89 -11.95 7.03
CA ALA A 395 -12.13 -13.15 7.36
C ALA A 395 -11.63 -13.90 6.12
N ARG A 396 -12.45 -13.96 5.06
CA ARG A 396 -12.11 -14.63 3.80
C ARG A 396 -11.12 -13.83 2.94
N GLN A 397 -11.03 -12.52 3.14
CA GLN A 397 -10.34 -11.61 2.22
C GLN A 397 -9.12 -10.91 2.81
N ALA A 398 -9.00 -10.82 4.14
CA ALA A 398 -7.95 -10.04 4.81
C ALA A 398 -6.53 -10.41 4.36
N TYR A 399 -6.25 -11.70 4.15
CA TYR A 399 -4.94 -12.18 3.70
C TYR A 399 -4.60 -11.83 2.25
N ARG A 400 -5.57 -11.39 1.43
CA ARG A 400 -5.28 -10.79 0.12
C ARG A 400 -4.59 -9.44 0.22
N GLN A 401 -4.53 -8.86 1.42
CA GLN A 401 -3.85 -7.60 1.70
C GLN A 401 -2.54 -7.79 2.47
N TYR A 402 -2.09 -9.04 2.67
CA TYR A 402 -0.93 -9.37 3.51
C TYR A 402 0.16 -10.09 2.73
N TRP A 403 1.39 -9.59 2.86
CA TRP A 403 2.55 -10.09 2.12
C TRP A 403 3.06 -11.45 2.59
N LEU A 404 2.68 -11.90 3.78
CA LEU A 404 3.01 -13.22 4.28
C LEU A 404 1.89 -14.24 4.06
N PRO A 405 2.20 -15.54 4.02
CA PRO A 405 1.21 -16.59 3.94
C PRO A 405 0.21 -16.58 5.11
N PRO A 406 -1.07 -16.91 4.86
CA PRO A 406 -2.01 -17.24 5.94
C PRO A 406 -1.51 -18.41 6.80
N PRO A 407 -1.98 -18.54 8.06
CA PRO A 407 -1.70 -19.70 8.90
C PRO A 407 -2.01 -21.03 8.18
N GLY A 408 -1.05 -21.97 8.24
CA GLY A 408 -1.16 -23.27 7.58
C GLY A 408 -1.01 -23.24 6.05
N LYS A 409 -0.64 -22.09 5.47
CA LYS A 409 -0.31 -21.95 4.04
C LYS A 409 1.17 -21.64 3.87
N THR A 410 1.69 -21.99 2.70
CA THR A 410 3.10 -21.77 2.32
C THR A 410 3.28 -20.58 1.39
N ARG A 411 2.20 -20.02 0.84
CA ARG A 411 2.20 -18.90 -0.11
C ARG A 411 1.31 -17.76 0.35
N SER A 412 1.74 -16.54 0.02
CA SER A 412 0.95 -15.32 0.20
C SER A 412 -0.13 -15.23 -0.89
N GLN A 413 -1.38 -15.01 -0.47
CA GLN A 413 -2.48 -14.74 -1.40
C GLN A 413 -2.27 -13.42 -2.16
N LEU A 414 -1.72 -12.41 -1.49
CA LEU A 414 -1.35 -11.14 -2.14
C LEU A 414 -0.27 -11.38 -3.20
N GLY A 415 0.76 -12.17 -2.88
CA GLY A 415 1.81 -12.51 -3.83
C GLY A 415 1.28 -13.24 -5.08
N GLU A 416 0.37 -14.19 -4.88
CA GLU A 416 -0.33 -14.89 -5.98
C GLU A 416 -1.12 -13.92 -6.86
N ILE A 417 -1.91 -13.00 -6.27
CA ILE A 417 -2.67 -11.97 -7.01
C ILE A 417 -1.72 -11.09 -7.82
N VAL A 418 -0.67 -10.57 -7.19
CA VAL A 418 0.30 -9.68 -7.85
C VAL A 418 0.94 -10.38 -9.05
N VAL A 419 1.47 -11.59 -8.87
CA VAL A 419 2.14 -12.32 -9.96
C VAL A 419 1.15 -12.66 -11.06
N LYS A 420 -0.08 -13.06 -10.72
CA LYS A 420 -1.13 -13.29 -11.71
C LYS A 420 -1.38 -12.04 -12.56
N ARG A 421 -1.57 -10.88 -11.93
CA ARG A 421 -1.84 -9.61 -12.65
C ARG A 421 -0.66 -9.17 -13.52
N LEU A 422 0.58 -9.41 -13.06
CA LEU A 422 1.77 -9.19 -13.89
C LEU A 422 1.79 -10.13 -15.09
N CYS A 423 1.45 -11.41 -14.92
CA CYS A 423 1.38 -12.34 -16.04
C CYS A 423 0.22 -12.06 -17.00
N ASP A 424 -0.94 -11.61 -16.51
CA ASP A 424 -2.06 -11.17 -17.36
C ASP A 424 -1.63 -9.95 -18.22
N HIS A 425 -0.87 -9.02 -17.64
CA HIS A 425 -0.28 -7.91 -18.39
C HIS A 425 0.73 -8.39 -19.43
N ALA A 426 1.63 -9.31 -19.06
CA ALA A 426 2.58 -9.91 -20.00
C ALA A 426 1.86 -10.59 -21.18
N GLN A 427 0.76 -11.30 -20.91
CA GLN A 427 -0.06 -11.91 -21.96
C GLN A 427 -0.68 -10.86 -22.87
N THR A 428 -1.21 -9.76 -22.31
CA THR A 428 -1.74 -8.63 -23.09
C THR A 428 -0.68 -8.02 -24.01
N LEU A 429 0.59 -7.96 -23.59
CA LEU A 429 1.68 -7.49 -24.46
C LEU A 429 1.99 -8.47 -25.60
N LYS A 430 1.89 -9.79 -25.35
CA LYS A 430 2.06 -10.83 -26.37
C LYS A 430 0.92 -10.79 -27.40
N ASP A 431 -0.32 -10.69 -26.93
CA ASP A 431 -1.51 -10.65 -27.79
C ASP A 431 -1.54 -9.41 -28.71
N ARG A 432 -0.79 -8.35 -28.34
CA ARG A 432 -0.63 -7.11 -29.11
C ARG A 432 0.68 -7.07 -29.90
N ASP A 433 1.40 -8.18 -29.99
CA ASP A 433 2.70 -8.30 -30.66
C ASP A 433 3.77 -7.28 -30.18
N ILE A 434 3.65 -6.80 -28.94
CA ILE A 434 4.62 -5.86 -28.34
C ILE A 434 5.88 -6.60 -27.89
N ILE A 435 5.71 -7.81 -27.36
CA ILE A 435 6.79 -8.74 -26.99
C ILE A 435 6.55 -10.09 -27.68
N PRO A 436 7.60 -10.87 -27.99
CA PRO A 436 7.43 -12.18 -28.60
C PRO A 436 6.68 -13.14 -27.66
N PRO A 437 5.91 -14.10 -28.20
CA PRO A 437 5.34 -15.18 -27.40
C PRO A 437 6.45 -16.01 -26.74
N HIS A 438 6.17 -16.50 -25.53
CA HIS A 438 7.12 -17.37 -24.82
C HIS A 438 7.45 -18.59 -25.69
N PRO A 439 8.72 -19.02 -25.79
CA PRO A 439 9.02 -20.32 -26.38
C PRO A 439 8.30 -21.36 -25.53
N ILE A 440 7.28 -22.02 -26.09
CA ILE A 440 6.67 -23.19 -25.45
C ILE A 440 7.83 -24.14 -25.16
N PRO A 441 8.06 -24.56 -23.90
CA PRO A 441 9.08 -25.56 -23.62
C PRO A 441 8.74 -26.75 -24.51
N HIS A 442 9.61 -27.06 -25.47
CA HIS A 442 9.47 -28.28 -26.24
C HIS A 442 9.30 -29.39 -25.20
N ARG A 443 8.10 -30.01 -25.15
CA ARG A 443 7.90 -31.27 -24.44
C ARG A 443 9.12 -32.10 -24.79
N ARG A 444 9.91 -32.49 -23.78
CA ARG A 444 11.04 -33.40 -23.96
C ARG A 444 10.54 -34.47 -24.92
N ARG A 445 11.06 -34.48 -26.16
CA ARG A 445 10.99 -35.67 -26.98
C ARG A 445 11.64 -36.71 -26.11
N THR A 446 10.83 -37.63 -25.60
CA THR A 446 11.30 -38.92 -25.12
C THR A 446 12.18 -39.43 -26.24
N LEU A 447 13.49 -39.35 -26.04
CA LEU A 447 14.42 -40.20 -26.77
C LEU A 447 13.99 -41.61 -26.41
N LEU A 448 13.23 -42.23 -27.30
CA LEU A 448 13.10 -43.67 -27.33
C LEU A 448 14.53 -44.18 -27.47
N ALA A 449 14.98 -44.90 -26.46
CA ALA A 449 16.20 -45.68 -26.51
C ALA A 449 16.00 -46.77 -27.57
N ASP A 450 16.94 -46.82 -28.52
CA ASP A 450 17.37 -48.06 -29.15
C ASP A 450 18.73 -48.43 -28.56
#